data_AF-A0A917QLG4-F1
#
_entry.id   AF-A0A917QLG4-F1
#
_cell.length_a   1.000
_cell.length_b   1.000
_cell.length_c   1.000
_cell.angle_alpha   90.00
_cell.angle_beta   90.00
_cell.angle_gamma   90.00
#
_symmetry.space_group_name_H-M   'P 1'
#
loop_
_entity.id
_entity.type
_entity.pdbx_description
1 polymer ?
#
loop_
_entity_poly.entity_id
_entity_poly.type
_entity_poly.pdbx_seq_one_letter_code
_entity_poly.pdbx_strand_id
1 'polypeptide(L)' 'MRRTKASAIYRATSNIRAVQLLLGHAKLESTVRYLGVEIEDALSIAERIEL' A
#
# COMPACT_ATOMS: atom_id res chain seq x y z
N MET A 1 -6.09 13.93 3.45
CA MET A 1 -5.63 14.12 2.06
C MET A 1 -4.32 13.42 1.69
N ARG A 2 -3.31 13.28 2.57
CA ARG A 2 -2.04 12.57 2.22
C ARG A 2 -2.19 11.07 1.94
N ARG A 3 -3.04 10.37 2.71
CA ARG A 3 -3.30 8.93 2.56
C ARG A 3 -3.83 8.55 1.16
N THR A 4 -4.78 9.31 0.63
CA THR A 4 -5.41 9.05 -0.68
C THR A 4 -4.39 9.11 -1.84
N LYS A 5 -3.46 10.07 -1.78
CA LYS A 5 -2.42 10.23 -2.81
C LYS A 5 -1.37 9.12 -2.75
N ALA A 6 -1.02 8.68 -1.53
CA ALA A 6 -0.11 7.55 -1.33
C ALA A 6 -0.72 6.22 -1.82
N SER A 7 -2.00 5.95 -1.53
CA SER A 7 -2.70 4.76 -2.06
C SER A 7 -2.85 4.78 -3.58
N ALA A 8 -3.12 5.95 -4.18
CA ALA A 8 -3.17 6.06 -5.64
C ALA A 8 -1.81 5.77 -6.30
N ILE A 9 -0.71 6.25 -5.71
CA ILE A 9 0.64 5.97 -6.18
C ILE A 9 1.00 4.49 -5.98
N TYR A 10 0.61 3.89 -4.85
CA TYR A 10 0.78 2.45 -4.63
C TYR A 10 0.03 1.63 -5.67
N ARG A 11 -1.25 1.92 -5.95
CA ARG A 11 -2.01 1.23 -7.00
C ARG A 11 -1.43 1.43 -8.41
N ALA A 12 -0.86 2.59 -8.69
CA ALA A 12 -0.28 2.89 -10.00
C ALA A 12 1.12 2.29 -10.22
N THR A 13 1.90 2.11 -9.15
CA THR A 13 3.32 1.70 -9.25
C THR A 13 3.62 0.34 -8.63
N SER A 14 2.72 -0.18 -7.79
CA SER A 14 2.92 -1.33 -6.91
C SER A 14 4.24 -1.28 -6.13
N ASN A 15 4.82 -0.09 -5.94
CA ASN A 15 6.14 0.08 -5.35
C ASN A 15 6.04 0.73 -3.97
N ILE A 16 6.02 -0.13 -2.95
CA ILE A 16 5.87 0.31 -1.57
C ILE A 16 7.08 1.09 -1.03
N ARG A 17 8.28 0.87 -1.59
CA ARG A 17 9.48 1.64 -1.22
C ARG A 17 9.40 3.08 -1.70
N ALA A 18 8.87 3.30 -2.90
CA ALA A 18 8.63 4.65 -3.40
C ALA A 18 7.66 5.42 -2.50
N VAL A 19 6.59 4.73 -2.05
CA VAL A 19 5.60 5.31 -1.13
C VAL A 19 6.19 5.52 0.28
N GLN A 20 7.07 4.65 0.75
CA GLN A 20 7.79 4.82 2.01
C GLN A 20 8.65 6.09 2.01
N LEU A 21 9.43 6.29 0.94
CA LEU A 21 10.23 7.51 0.76
C LEU A 21 9.36 8.76 0.67
N LEU A 22 8.25 8.69 -0.07
CA LEU A 22 7.29 9.80 -0.22
C LEU A 22 6.66 10.21 1.11
N LEU A 23 6.44 9.25 2.01
CA LEU A 23 5.85 9.47 3.33
C LEU A 23 6.91 9.79 4.41
N GLY A 24 8.19 9.59 4.12
CA GLY A 24 9.29 9.81 5.08
C GLY A 24 9.27 8.82 6.24
N HIS A 25 8.79 7.59 6.03
CA HIS A 25 8.74 6.59 7.08
C HIS A 25 10.09 5.89 7.25
N ALA A 26 10.57 5.82 8.50
CA ALA A 26 11.78 5.08 8.86
C ALA A 26 11.62 3.56 8.68
N LYS A 27 10.40 3.04 8.78
CA LYS A 27 10.09 1.62 8.65
C LYS A 27 9.08 1.35 7.53
N LEU A 28 9.32 0.26 6.82
CA LEU A 28 8.43 -0.24 5.76
C LEU A 28 7.06 -0.65 6.34
N GLU A 29 7.06 -1.26 7.53
CA GLU A 29 5.87 -1.65 8.29
C GLU A 29 4.92 -0.46 8.56
N SER A 30 5.47 0.72 8.84
CA SER A 30 4.67 1.93 9.04
C SER A 30 3.96 2.36 7.75
N THR A 31 4.57 2.14 6.59
CA THR A 31 3.98 2.44 5.29
C THR A 31 2.88 1.43 4.93
N VAL A 32 3.13 0.14 5.19
CA VAL A 32 2.16 -0.94 5.01
C VAL A 32 0.91 -0.67 5.87
N ARG A 33 1.09 -0.39 7.16
CA ARG A 33 0.00 -0.08 8.09
C ARG A 33 -0.72 1.23 7.77
N TYR A 34 0.01 2.24 7.30
CA TYR A 34 -0.55 3.55 6.95
C TYR A 34 -1.43 3.50 5.70
N LEU A 35 -1.03 2.72 4.70
CA LEU A 35 -1.86 2.50 3.51
C LEU A 35 -2.99 1.50 3.77
N GLY A 36 -2.78 0.52 4.66
CA GLY A 36 -3.70 -0.61 4.82
C GLY A 36 -3.49 -1.68 3.75
N VAL A 37 -2.28 -1.74 3.17
CA VAL A 37 -1.93 -2.66 2.09
C VAL A 37 -2.23 -4.09 2.47
N GLU A 38 -1.91 -4.56 3.69
CA GLU A 38 -2.18 -5.96 4.06
C GLU A 38 -3.64 -6.37 3.89
N ILE A 39 -4.60 -5.47 4.10
CA ILE A 39 -6.02 -5.77 3.91
C ILE A 39 -6.41 -5.71 2.43
N GLU A 40 -5.93 -4.70 1.68
CA GLU A 40 -6.18 -4.61 0.23
C GLU A 40 -5.51 -5.74 -0.57
N ASP A 41 -4.27 -6.11 -0.24
CA ASP A 41 -3.53 -7.23 -0.83
C ASP A 41 -4.19 -8.56 -0.43
N ALA A 42 -4.53 -8.76 0.85
CA ALA A 42 -5.23 -9.98 1.27
C ALA A 42 -6.61 -10.11 0.61
N LEU A 43 -7.35 -9.01 0.43
CA LEU A 43 -8.63 -9.00 -0.29
C LEU A 43 -8.43 -9.30 -1.77
N SER A 44 -7.44 -8.69 -2.42
CA SER A 44 -7.12 -8.96 -3.83
C SER A 44 -6.67 -10.40 -4.05
N ILE A 45 -5.91 -10.97 -3.11
CA ILE A 45 -5.52 -12.38 -3.12
C ILE A 45 -6.75 -13.27 -2.90
N ALA A 46 -7.63 -12.93 -1.95
CA ALA A 46 -8.87 -13.67 -1.70
C ALA A 46 -9.81 -13.66 -2.93
N GLU A 47 -10.04 -12.50 -3.55
CA GLU A 47 -10.81 -12.39 -4.79
C GLU A 47 -10.20 -13.20 -5.95
N ARG A 48 -8.87 -13.33 -5.99
CA ARG A 48 -8.16 -14.08 -7.03
C ARG A 48 -8.14 -15.60 -6.77
N ILE A 49 -8.27 -16.02 -5.51
CA ILE A 49 -8.37 -17.43 -5.10
C ILE A 49 -9.80 -17.96 -5.25
N GLU A 50 -10.81 -17.08 -5.29
CA GLU A 50 -12.21 -17.43 -5.56
C GLU A 50 -12.53 -17.69 -7.05
N LEU A 51 -11.51 -17.80 -7.91
CA LEU A 51 -11.57 -18.22 -9.32
C LEU A 51 -11.00 -19.62 -9.52
#